data_AF-A0A2V5YIG0-F1
#
_entry.id   AF-A0A2V5YIG0-F1
#
_cell.length_a   1.000
_cell.length_b   1.000
_cell.length_c   1.000
_cell.angle_alpha   90.00
_cell.angle_beta   90.00
_cell.angle_gamma   90.00
#
_symmetry.space_group_name_H-M   'P 1'
#
loop_
_entity.id
_entity.type
_entity.pdbx_description
1 polymer ?
#
loop_
_entity_poly.entity_id
_entity_poly.type
_entity_poly.pdbx_seq_one_letter_code
_entity_poly.pdbx_strand_id
1 'polypeptide(L)'
;MGRDFSLPSTLDSRLRRDVAGAPTFPELRSVGAVSRLRSRWPARWSNLNLSCTFNASSGTFARRYSARIEIPYQFSQCRWSLSWRGRLVVASALLLVCAVVLKGVYPFLAITHPVNANILVVEGWIHEYAIRAAVKEFQSNHYQRVFTTGGPVAGTGGYINDFYTSASVGADLLKKWGIPDERLQMVPSRVMDRDRTYGSAVALRNWFRDHNMAVSSIDVITEDLHARRTRLLFQKAFGKDVQVGIIAVANVDYPANRWWHYSQGLKDVISEFAAYLYARLLFFPSEPAHPGTAAGPSVHD
;
A
#
# COMPACT_ATOMS: atom_id res chain seq x y z
N MET A 1 -8.03 -60.56 -27.20
CA MET A 1 -7.22 -61.64 -27.81
C MET A 1 -6.41 -61.01 -28.93
N GLY A 2 -5.08 -61.09 -29.02
CA GLY A 2 -4.10 -61.86 -28.24
C GLY A 2 -3.45 -62.95 -29.10
N ARG A 3 -2.10 -62.94 -29.17
CA ARG A 3 -1.18 -63.76 -29.99
C ARG A 3 -1.02 -63.25 -31.44
N ASP A 4 0.04 -62.56 -31.85
CA ASP A 4 1.50 -62.69 -31.59
C ASP A 4 2.21 -63.85 -32.33
N PHE A 5 3.44 -63.58 -32.78
CA PHE A 5 4.43 -64.44 -33.46
C PHE A 5 4.22 -64.98 -34.88
N SER A 6 5.11 -64.58 -35.81
CA SER A 6 6.06 -65.50 -36.48
C SER A 6 7.16 -64.76 -37.27
N LEU A 7 8.43 -65.15 -37.06
CA LEU A 7 9.58 -65.01 -37.96
C LEU A 7 10.29 -66.38 -37.96
N PRO A 8 11.03 -66.76 -39.02
CA PRO A 8 12.49 -66.67 -38.92
C PRO A 8 13.29 -66.46 -40.24
N SER A 9 14.55 -66.02 -40.03
CA SER A 9 15.81 -66.20 -40.81
C SER A 9 15.80 -66.65 -42.29
N THR A 10 16.58 -66.03 -43.19
CA THR A 10 18.03 -66.29 -43.48
C THR A 10 18.46 -65.43 -44.71
N LEU A 11 19.72 -65.15 -45.10
CA LEU A 11 21.09 -65.34 -44.58
C LEU A 11 22.06 -64.28 -45.22
N ASP A 12 23.39 -64.39 -45.02
CA ASP A 12 24.47 -63.56 -45.60
C ASP A 12 25.30 -64.36 -46.65
N SER A 13 25.88 -63.71 -47.68
CA SER A 13 27.23 -64.04 -48.21
C SER A 13 27.78 -63.11 -49.32
N ARG A 14 28.69 -62.22 -48.90
CA ARG A 14 29.91 -61.65 -49.55
C ARG A 14 30.44 -62.30 -50.87
N LEU A 15 30.99 -61.48 -51.82
CA LEU A 15 32.45 -61.39 -52.16
C LEU A 15 32.84 -60.57 -53.44
N ARG A 16 33.77 -59.60 -53.23
CA ARG A 16 34.89 -59.06 -54.07
C ARG A 16 34.93 -59.12 -55.63
N ARG A 17 35.39 -58.00 -56.24
CA ARG A 17 36.63 -57.92 -57.08
C ARG A 17 37.11 -56.47 -57.39
N ASP A 18 38.30 -56.12 -56.88
CA ASP A 18 39.55 -55.60 -57.54
C ASP A 18 39.50 -55.18 -59.05
N VAL A 19 40.32 -54.25 -59.64
CA VAL A 19 41.52 -53.45 -59.23
C VAL A 19 41.90 -52.35 -60.28
N ALA A 20 42.82 -51.43 -59.92
CA ALA A 20 43.64 -50.48 -60.77
C ALA A 20 42.95 -49.23 -61.40
N GLY A 21 43.61 -48.08 -61.59
CA GLY A 21 45.00 -47.66 -61.26
C GLY A 21 45.26 -46.14 -61.49
N ALA A 22 46.42 -45.62 -61.08
CA ALA A 22 46.87 -44.21 -61.17
C ALA A 22 48.44 -44.18 -61.27
N PRO A 23 49.17 -43.04 -61.40
CA PRO A 23 48.78 -41.62 -61.43
C PRO A 23 49.50 -40.73 -62.49
N THR A 24 49.17 -39.42 -62.56
CA THR A 24 50.11 -38.30 -62.88
C THR A 24 49.55 -36.95 -62.40
N PHE A 25 50.40 -36.13 -61.75
CA PHE A 25 50.25 -34.70 -61.41
C PHE A 25 51.49 -33.97 -61.99
N PRO A 26 51.49 -32.66 -62.33
CA PRO A 26 51.19 -31.51 -61.44
C PRO A 26 50.17 -30.53 -62.08
N GLU A 27 49.84 -29.32 -61.60
CA GLU A 27 50.46 -28.40 -60.62
C GLU A 27 49.38 -27.48 -59.95
N LEU A 28 49.70 -26.83 -58.83
CA LEU A 28 48.79 -25.98 -58.04
C LEU A 28 48.59 -24.57 -58.63
N ARG A 29 47.35 -24.05 -58.60
CA ARG A 29 47.06 -22.62 -58.34
C ARG A 29 45.81 -22.42 -57.47
N SER A 30 45.70 -21.23 -56.89
CA SER A 30 45.13 -20.97 -55.58
C SER A 30 43.72 -20.34 -55.55
N VAL A 31 42.93 -20.78 -54.57
CA VAL A 31 42.06 -19.98 -53.69
C VAL A 31 40.91 -19.15 -54.31
N GLY A 32 39.67 -19.49 -53.90
CA GLY A 32 38.82 -18.50 -53.23
C GLY A 32 37.46 -18.14 -53.85
N ALA A 33 36.37 -18.74 -53.34
CA ALA A 33 35.04 -18.11 -53.28
C ALA A 33 34.11 -18.86 -52.30
N VAL A 34 33.81 -18.27 -51.14
CA VAL A 34 32.71 -18.74 -50.26
C VAL A 34 31.44 -17.95 -50.58
N SER A 35 30.38 -18.65 -50.93
CA SER A 35 29.10 -18.08 -51.36
C SER A 35 28.31 -17.46 -50.20
N ARG A 36 27.75 -16.26 -50.42
CA ARG A 36 26.85 -15.61 -49.45
C ARG A 36 25.43 -16.13 -49.61
N LEU A 37 24.87 -16.70 -48.54
CA LEU A 37 23.43 -16.84 -48.37
C LEU A 37 22.90 -15.61 -47.60
N ARG A 38 22.08 -14.77 -48.26
CA ARG A 38 21.34 -13.67 -47.63
C ARG A 38 19.90 -14.11 -47.36
N SER A 39 19.55 -14.37 -46.10
CA SER A 39 18.15 -14.41 -45.67
C SER A 39 17.66 -12.97 -45.39
N ARG A 40 16.61 -12.55 -46.09
CA ARG A 40 15.93 -11.26 -45.83
C ARG A 40 14.90 -11.45 -44.71
N TRP A 41 14.94 -10.57 -43.70
CA TRP A 41 13.78 -10.27 -42.82
C TRP A 41 13.57 -8.74 -42.79
N PRO A 42 12.33 -8.25 -42.73
CA PRO A 42 12.02 -6.83 -42.92
C PRO A 42 12.29 -6.00 -41.66
N ALA A 43 12.90 -4.83 -41.86
CA ALA A 43 13.12 -3.87 -40.79
C ALA A 43 11.85 -3.10 -40.43
N ARG A 44 11.34 -3.31 -39.22
CA ARG A 44 10.47 -2.38 -38.49
C ARG A 44 10.84 -2.44 -37.00
N TRP A 45 10.58 -1.38 -36.24
CA TRP A 45 10.99 -1.18 -34.83
C TRP A 45 12.44 -0.70 -34.58
N SER A 46 12.89 0.32 -35.31
CA SER A 46 14.07 1.11 -34.95
C SER A 46 13.72 2.22 -33.95
N ASN A 47 13.62 1.92 -32.64
CA ASN A 47 13.50 2.95 -31.59
C ASN A 47 14.14 2.57 -30.23
N LEU A 48 15.07 1.61 -30.23
CA LEU A 48 15.91 1.27 -29.06
C LEU A 48 17.39 1.34 -29.46
N ASN A 49 17.92 2.56 -29.58
CA ASN A 49 19.36 2.77 -29.78
C ASN A 49 20.11 2.48 -28.49
N LEU A 50 20.70 1.28 -28.44
CA LEU A 50 21.62 0.84 -27.40
C LEU A 50 23.02 1.40 -27.69
N SER A 51 23.62 2.07 -26.70
CA SER A 51 24.99 2.59 -26.79
C SER A 51 25.87 1.88 -25.76
N CYS A 52 26.92 1.22 -26.23
CA CYS A 52 27.83 0.44 -25.39
C CYS A 52 29.15 1.21 -25.20
N THR A 53 29.48 1.56 -23.95
CA THR A 53 30.76 2.21 -23.59
C THR A 53 31.73 1.18 -23.02
N PHE A 54 32.94 1.10 -23.60
CA PHE A 54 33.99 0.18 -23.21
C PHE A 54 34.88 0.79 -22.12
N ASN A 55 35.34 0.00 -21.15
CA ASN A 55 36.40 0.39 -20.21
C ASN A 55 37.26 -0.85 -19.92
N ALA A 56 38.58 -0.70 -19.94
CA ALA A 56 39.53 -1.81 -19.87
C ALA A 56 40.58 -1.57 -18.77
N SER A 57 40.80 -2.59 -17.94
CA SER A 57 41.82 -2.59 -16.89
C SER A 57 42.58 -3.91 -16.91
N SER A 58 43.89 -3.87 -17.09
CA SER A 58 44.78 -5.03 -17.13
C SER A 58 45.65 -5.12 -15.88
N GLY A 59 45.65 -6.27 -15.20
CA GLY A 59 46.57 -6.60 -14.11
C GLY A 59 47.40 -7.83 -14.46
N THR A 60 48.66 -7.89 -14.00
CA THR A 60 49.62 -8.95 -14.32
C THR A 60 49.95 -9.81 -13.10
N PHE A 61 49.89 -11.13 -13.25
CA PHE A 61 50.43 -12.10 -12.30
C PHE A 61 51.19 -13.18 -13.08
N ALA A 62 52.44 -13.46 -12.69
CA ALA A 62 53.36 -14.28 -13.48
C ALA A 62 53.73 -15.59 -12.77
N ARG A 63 53.53 -16.74 -13.44
CA ARG A 63 54.28 -17.98 -13.15
C ARG A 63 54.42 -18.89 -14.37
N ARG A 64 55.49 -19.68 -14.36
CA ARG A 64 56.14 -20.37 -15.50
C ARG A 64 55.34 -21.52 -16.15
N TYR A 65 55.56 -21.64 -17.47
CA TYR A 65 55.64 -22.86 -18.30
C TYR A 65 54.55 -23.95 -18.18
N SER A 66 53.54 -23.83 -19.04
CA SER A 66 53.13 -24.89 -19.98
C SER A 66 52.26 -24.26 -21.08
N ALA A 67 52.34 -24.74 -22.32
CA ALA A 67 51.58 -24.15 -23.43
C ALA A 67 50.08 -24.37 -23.22
N ARG A 68 49.41 -23.33 -22.70
CA ARG A 68 47.95 -23.26 -22.56
C ARG A 68 47.47 -22.19 -23.53
N ILE A 69 46.57 -22.56 -24.44
CA ILE A 69 45.86 -21.58 -25.26
C ILE A 69 44.94 -20.81 -24.31
N GLU A 70 45.39 -19.63 -23.87
CA GLU A 70 44.53 -18.68 -23.19
C GLU A 70 43.55 -18.11 -24.20
N ILE A 71 42.36 -18.72 -24.29
CA ILE A 71 41.21 -18.10 -24.94
C ILE A 71 40.77 -16.96 -24.02
N PRO A 72 40.89 -15.68 -24.42
CA PRO A 72 40.42 -14.58 -23.59
C PRO A 72 38.89 -14.58 -23.55
N TYR A 73 38.32 -15.25 -22.55
CA TYR A 73 36.88 -15.21 -22.27
C TYR A 73 36.50 -13.84 -21.71
N GLN A 74 36.31 -12.89 -22.63
CA GLN A 74 35.91 -11.53 -22.34
C GLN A 74 34.42 -11.51 -21.99
N PHE A 75 34.10 -11.69 -20.69
CA PHE A 75 32.75 -11.47 -20.16
C PHE A 75 32.38 -9.99 -20.28
N SER A 76 31.86 -9.61 -21.45
CA SER A 76 31.24 -8.32 -21.67
C SER A 76 29.93 -8.25 -20.88
N GLN A 77 29.99 -7.70 -19.66
CA GLN A 77 28.78 -7.36 -18.94
C GLN A 77 28.04 -6.25 -19.69
N CYS A 78 26.97 -6.60 -20.40
CA CYS A 78 26.05 -5.66 -21.03
C CYS A 78 25.37 -4.81 -19.95
N ARG A 79 25.99 -3.68 -19.60
CA ARG A 79 25.37 -2.67 -18.73
C ARG A 79 24.30 -1.96 -19.52
N TRP A 80 23.04 -2.37 -19.32
CA TRP A 80 21.84 -1.71 -19.84
C TRP A 80 21.72 -0.31 -19.22
N SER A 81 22.47 0.65 -19.76
CA SER A 81 22.42 2.04 -19.30
C SER A 81 21.34 2.79 -20.07
N LEU A 82 20.50 3.51 -19.34
CA LEU A 82 19.43 4.31 -19.94
C LEU A 82 20.06 5.47 -20.73
N SER A 83 19.67 5.63 -22.00
CA SER A 83 20.13 6.74 -22.85
C SER A 83 19.73 8.10 -22.27
N TRP A 84 20.37 9.20 -22.66
CA TRP A 84 20.03 10.53 -22.14
C TRP A 84 18.54 10.88 -22.37
N ARG A 85 18.00 10.51 -23.54
CA ARG A 85 16.57 10.65 -23.86
C ARG A 85 15.70 9.78 -22.94
N GLY A 86 16.10 8.53 -22.70
CA GLY A 86 15.41 7.65 -21.75
C GLY A 86 15.43 8.20 -20.32
N ARG A 87 16.55 8.77 -19.87
CA ARG A 87 16.66 9.42 -18.55
C ARG A 87 15.73 10.63 -18.44
N LEU A 88 15.62 11.45 -19.49
CA LEU A 88 14.65 12.55 -19.53
C LEU A 88 13.21 12.04 -19.47
N VAL A 89 12.85 11.02 -20.27
CA VAL A 89 11.50 10.43 -20.23
C VAL A 89 11.16 9.88 -18.83
N VAL A 90 12.09 9.15 -18.20
CA VAL A 90 11.90 8.63 -16.83
C VAL A 90 11.83 9.77 -15.81
N ALA A 91 12.68 10.79 -15.91
CA ALA A 91 12.63 11.94 -15.00
C ALA A 91 11.31 12.73 -15.15
N SER A 92 10.85 12.98 -16.37
CA SER A 92 9.56 13.63 -16.63
C SER A 92 8.38 12.78 -16.14
N ALA A 93 8.43 11.46 -16.31
CA ALA A 93 7.40 10.56 -15.77
C ALA A 93 7.38 10.56 -14.24
N LEU A 94 8.54 10.51 -13.58
CA LEU A 94 8.65 10.61 -12.12
C LEU A 94 8.15 11.97 -11.61
N LEU A 95 8.52 13.08 -12.25
CA LEU A 95 8.02 14.41 -11.90
C LEU A 95 6.50 14.53 -12.06
N LEU A 96 5.93 13.95 -13.12
CA LEU A 96 4.48 13.89 -13.33
C LEU A 96 3.79 13.07 -12.23
N VAL A 97 4.31 11.89 -11.90
CA VAL A 97 3.78 11.05 -10.81
C VAL A 97 3.87 11.78 -9.47
N CYS A 98 5.00 12.41 -9.14
CA CYS A 98 5.14 13.23 -7.93
C CYS A 98 4.12 14.38 -7.90
N ALA A 99 3.92 15.10 -9.00
CA ALA A 99 2.95 16.18 -9.07
C ALA A 99 1.49 15.70 -8.90
N VAL A 100 1.15 14.53 -9.44
CA VAL A 100 -0.17 13.89 -9.25
C VAL A 100 -0.35 13.44 -7.79
N VAL A 101 0.66 12.80 -7.19
CA VAL A 101 0.62 12.36 -5.78
C VAL A 101 0.49 13.56 -4.84
N LEU A 102 1.29 14.62 -5.02
CA LEU A 102 1.26 15.82 -4.18
C LEU A 102 -0.11 16.52 -4.20
N LYS A 103 -0.78 16.53 -5.36
CA LYS A 103 -2.13 17.09 -5.50
C LYS A 103 -3.23 16.14 -5.02
N GLY A 104 -3.03 14.83 -5.13
CA GLY A 104 -4.06 13.82 -4.86
C GLY A 104 -4.10 13.31 -3.42
N VAL A 105 -2.97 13.18 -2.74
CA VAL A 105 -2.90 12.52 -1.41
C VAL A 105 -3.64 13.28 -0.31
N TYR A 106 -3.61 14.61 -0.36
CA TYR A 106 -4.28 15.45 0.63
C TYR A 106 -5.82 15.37 0.52
N PRO A 107 -6.47 15.72 -0.61
CA PRO A 107 -7.93 15.57 -0.74
C PRO A 107 -8.38 14.10 -0.72
N PHE A 108 -7.47 13.15 -0.93
CA PHE A 108 -7.73 11.76 -0.59
C PHE A 108 -7.91 11.62 0.94
N LEU A 109 -6.92 11.94 1.77
CA LEU A 109 -7.01 11.78 3.23
C LEU A 109 -8.07 12.67 3.89
N ALA A 110 -8.10 13.96 3.54
CA ALA A 110 -9.00 15.00 4.05
C ALA A 110 -10.40 14.95 3.41
N ILE A 111 -11.07 13.81 3.57
CA ILE A 111 -12.36 13.53 2.94
C ILE A 111 -13.54 14.07 3.77
N THR A 112 -14.40 14.86 3.15
CA THR A 112 -15.69 15.30 3.71
C THR A 112 -16.84 14.75 2.87
N HIS A 113 -17.55 13.78 3.43
CA HIS A 113 -18.75 13.17 2.87
C HIS A 113 -19.75 12.92 4.01
N PRO A 114 -20.51 13.95 4.42
CA PRO A 114 -21.60 13.77 5.37
C PRO A 114 -22.72 12.91 4.76
N VAL A 115 -23.56 12.34 5.61
CA VAL A 115 -24.78 11.61 5.23
C VAL A 115 -26.02 12.35 5.75
N ASN A 116 -27.21 11.76 5.57
CA ASN A 116 -28.44 12.29 6.16
C ASN A 116 -28.62 11.70 7.57
N ALA A 117 -27.83 12.17 8.54
CA ALA A 117 -27.88 11.71 9.93
C ALA A 117 -28.43 12.77 10.90
N ASN A 118 -29.25 12.34 11.85
CA ASN A 118 -29.67 13.17 12.99
C ASN A 118 -28.70 13.09 14.19
N ILE A 119 -27.59 12.35 14.07
CA ILE A 119 -26.59 12.18 15.13
C ILE A 119 -25.24 12.68 14.63
N LEU A 120 -24.70 13.65 15.37
CA LEU A 120 -23.35 14.14 15.18
C LEU A 120 -22.41 13.51 16.20
N VAL A 121 -21.31 12.93 15.74
CA VAL A 121 -20.24 12.39 16.58
C VAL A 121 -19.02 13.28 16.45
N VAL A 122 -18.40 13.64 17.56
CA VAL A 122 -17.20 14.47 17.61
C VAL A 122 -16.08 13.64 18.26
N GLU A 123 -14.92 13.57 17.62
CA GLU A 123 -13.74 13.01 18.28
C GLU A 123 -13.21 14.00 19.32
N GLY A 124 -13.29 13.67 20.61
CA GLY A 124 -12.99 14.61 21.68
C GLY A 124 -11.50 14.91 21.91
N TRP A 125 -10.61 14.32 21.10
CA TRP A 125 -9.17 14.64 21.12
C TRP A 125 -8.83 15.84 20.22
N ILE A 126 -9.75 16.26 19.34
CA ILE A 126 -9.51 17.36 18.40
C ILE A 126 -9.38 18.71 19.10
N HIS A 127 -8.63 19.60 18.49
CA HIS A 127 -8.33 20.92 19.01
C HIS A 127 -9.57 21.82 19.02
N GLU A 128 -9.52 22.88 19.83
CA GLU A 128 -10.64 23.80 20.05
C GLU A 128 -11.16 24.47 18.76
N TYR A 129 -10.33 24.66 17.73
CA TYR A 129 -10.80 25.16 16.43
C TYR A 129 -11.77 24.19 15.74
N ALA A 130 -11.50 22.88 15.83
CA ALA A 130 -12.34 21.84 15.26
C ALA A 130 -13.59 21.58 16.11
N ILE A 131 -13.51 21.70 17.44
CA ILE A 131 -14.69 21.73 18.30
C ILE A 131 -15.62 22.89 17.93
N ARG A 132 -15.08 24.11 17.70
CA ARG A 132 -15.89 25.27 17.28
C ARG A 132 -16.53 25.08 15.90
N ALA A 133 -15.83 24.40 14.97
CA ALA A 133 -16.41 23.98 13.70
C ALA A 133 -17.55 22.97 13.90
N ALA A 134 -17.38 22.00 14.81
CA ALA A 134 -18.41 21.02 15.16
C ALA A 134 -19.67 21.65 15.77
N VAL A 135 -19.50 22.66 16.62
CA VAL A 135 -20.62 23.44 17.19
C VAL A 135 -21.38 24.17 16.10
N LYS A 136 -20.67 24.83 15.17
CA LYS A 136 -21.28 25.52 14.04
C LYS A 136 -22.03 24.55 13.12
N GLU A 137 -21.44 23.39 12.84
CA GLU A 137 -22.04 22.32 12.03
C GLU A 137 -23.31 21.78 12.69
N PHE A 138 -23.31 21.56 14.02
CA PHE A 138 -24.50 21.19 14.77
C PHE A 138 -25.61 22.23 14.68
N GLN A 139 -25.28 23.51 14.89
CA GLN A 139 -26.24 24.61 14.92
C GLN A 139 -26.80 24.98 13.54
N SER A 140 -26.05 24.70 12.46
CA SER A 140 -26.43 25.04 11.08
C SER A 140 -27.25 23.96 10.37
N ASN A 141 -27.38 22.76 10.97
CA ASN A 141 -27.95 21.58 10.34
C ASN A 141 -29.00 20.89 11.23
N HIS A 142 -29.52 19.75 10.75
CA HIS A 142 -30.68 19.05 11.31
C HIS A 142 -30.34 18.02 12.41
N TYR A 143 -29.13 18.06 12.97
CA TYR A 143 -28.71 17.14 14.02
C TYR A 143 -29.55 17.31 15.30
N GLN A 144 -29.83 16.20 15.97
CA GLN A 144 -30.67 16.12 17.16
C GLN A 144 -29.86 15.84 18.43
N ARG A 145 -28.72 15.15 18.32
CA ARG A 145 -27.81 14.85 19.45
C ARG A 145 -26.36 14.93 19.00
N VAL A 146 -25.49 15.34 19.92
CA VAL A 146 -24.04 15.29 19.81
C VAL A 146 -23.51 14.20 20.73
N PHE A 147 -22.64 13.34 20.20
CA PHE A 147 -21.88 12.37 20.97
C PHE A 147 -20.40 12.71 20.88
N THR A 148 -19.72 12.87 22.02
CA THR A 148 -18.27 13.05 22.05
C THR A 148 -17.60 11.74 22.48
N THR A 149 -16.58 11.33 21.72
CA THR A 149 -15.95 10.01 21.88
C THR A 149 -14.44 10.14 22.03
N GLY A 150 -13.82 9.20 22.76
CA GLY A 150 -12.37 9.20 22.93
C GLY A 150 -11.89 8.29 24.06
N GLY A 151 -10.69 7.75 23.90
CA GLY A 151 -9.99 6.99 24.94
C GLY A 151 -9.38 7.87 26.03
N PRO A 152 -8.56 7.28 26.93
CA PRO A 152 -7.85 8.05 27.96
C PRO A 152 -6.92 9.11 27.36
N VAL A 153 -6.81 10.25 28.04
CA VAL A 153 -5.98 11.38 27.57
C VAL A 153 -4.51 10.93 27.46
N ALA A 154 -3.84 11.30 26.37
CA ALA A 154 -2.45 10.91 26.14
C ALA A 154 -1.54 11.40 27.29
N GLY A 155 -0.71 10.51 27.82
CA GLY A 155 0.21 10.80 28.93
C GLY A 155 -0.33 10.46 30.34
N THR A 156 -1.62 10.13 30.50
CA THR A 156 -2.20 9.76 31.81
C THR A 156 -1.81 8.36 32.31
N GLY A 157 -1.16 7.54 31.48
CA GLY A 157 -0.72 6.19 31.83
C GLY A 157 -1.83 5.14 31.97
N GLY A 158 -3.11 5.52 31.95
CA GLY A 158 -4.23 4.61 32.20
C GLY A 158 -5.57 5.18 31.77
N TYR A 159 -6.56 4.31 31.54
CA TYR A 159 -7.94 4.69 31.87
C TYR A 159 -8.00 4.80 33.40
N ILE A 160 -8.28 6.01 33.91
CA ILE A 160 -8.39 6.29 35.34
C ILE A 160 -9.87 6.32 35.73
N ASN A 161 -10.63 7.21 35.09
CA ASN A 161 -12.09 7.26 35.10
C ASN A 161 -12.58 8.02 33.86
N ASP A 162 -13.89 8.08 33.67
CA ASP A 162 -14.53 8.68 32.49
C ASP A 162 -14.17 10.16 32.27
N PHE A 163 -13.85 10.92 33.33
CA PHE A 163 -13.45 12.34 33.25
C PHE A 163 -11.99 12.56 32.82
N TYR A 164 -11.14 11.53 32.82
CA TYR A 164 -9.76 11.58 32.30
C TYR A 164 -9.66 11.00 30.87
N THR A 165 -10.68 11.24 30.04
CA THR A 165 -10.75 10.80 28.65
C THR A 165 -10.81 11.97 27.69
N SER A 166 -10.42 11.74 26.44
CA SER A 166 -10.68 12.72 25.38
C SER A 166 -12.18 12.95 25.19
N ALA A 167 -13.05 11.96 25.49
CA ALA A 167 -14.50 12.16 25.43
C ALA A 167 -14.98 13.28 26.37
N SER A 168 -14.52 13.31 27.62
CA SER A 168 -14.88 14.35 28.60
C SER A 168 -14.28 15.72 28.22
N VAL A 169 -13.00 15.77 27.81
CA VAL A 169 -12.36 17.02 27.33
C VAL A 169 -13.13 17.61 26.14
N GLY A 170 -13.53 16.77 25.17
CA GLY A 170 -14.40 17.18 24.07
C GLY A 170 -15.78 17.65 24.54
N ALA A 171 -16.36 17.01 25.57
CA ALA A 171 -17.65 17.39 26.13
C ALA A 171 -17.61 18.79 26.74
N ASP A 172 -16.61 19.06 27.59
CA ASP A 172 -16.45 20.34 28.26
C ASP A 172 -16.25 21.47 27.24
N LEU A 173 -15.49 21.23 26.17
CA LEU A 173 -15.32 22.20 25.08
C LEU A 173 -16.61 22.39 24.27
N LEU A 174 -17.33 21.32 23.90
CA LEU A 174 -18.60 21.41 23.19
C LEU A 174 -19.65 22.20 24.00
N LYS A 175 -19.74 21.93 25.30
CA LYS A 175 -20.60 22.64 26.25
C LYS A 175 -20.21 24.12 26.39
N LYS A 176 -18.92 24.40 26.61
CA LYS A 176 -18.34 25.76 26.66
C LYS A 176 -18.70 26.61 25.43
N TRP A 177 -18.71 25.99 24.24
CA TRP A 177 -18.99 26.69 22.98
C TRP A 177 -20.46 26.73 22.55
N GLY A 178 -21.37 26.12 23.32
CA GLY A 178 -22.82 26.29 23.15
C GLY A 178 -23.59 25.08 22.62
N ILE A 179 -23.09 23.85 22.79
CA ILE A 179 -23.97 22.67 22.75
C ILE A 179 -24.71 22.56 24.10
N PRO A 180 -26.06 22.50 24.10
CA PRO A 180 -26.83 22.29 25.32
C PRO A 180 -26.63 20.89 25.90
N ASP A 181 -26.58 20.79 27.22
CA ASP A 181 -26.23 19.57 27.97
C ASP A 181 -27.19 18.41 27.67
N GLU A 182 -28.48 18.72 27.51
CA GLU A 182 -29.56 17.75 27.23
C GLU A 182 -29.44 17.12 25.84
N ARG A 183 -28.58 17.68 24.97
CA ARG A 183 -28.31 17.17 23.62
C ARG A 183 -26.85 16.72 23.44
N LEU A 184 -26.04 16.71 24.50
CA LEU A 184 -24.63 16.29 24.50
C LEU A 184 -24.44 15.04 25.37
N GLN A 185 -23.88 13.98 24.79
CA GLN A 185 -23.52 12.77 25.52
C GLN A 185 -22.04 12.47 25.36
N MET A 186 -21.29 12.36 26.45
CA MET A 186 -19.94 11.79 26.41
C MET A 186 -19.98 10.26 26.40
N VAL A 187 -19.18 9.64 25.54
CA VAL A 187 -19.00 8.20 25.48
C VAL A 187 -17.50 7.86 25.55
N PRO A 188 -16.96 7.69 26.77
CA PRO A 188 -15.56 7.35 26.98
C PRO A 188 -15.24 5.94 26.48
N SER A 189 -14.10 5.79 25.81
CA SER A 189 -13.53 4.48 25.55
C SER A 189 -12.54 4.10 26.64
N ARG A 190 -12.59 2.85 27.08
CA ARG A 190 -11.61 2.26 28.01
C ARG A 190 -10.41 1.64 27.29
N VAL A 191 -10.41 1.63 25.95
CA VAL A 191 -9.35 1.04 25.12
C VAL A 191 -8.13 1.95 25.11
N MET A 192 -6.98 1.41 25.51
CA MET A 192 -5.69 2.11 25.54
C MET A 192 -4.78 1.81 24.34
N ASP A 193 -5.00 0.66 23.71
CA ASP A 193 -4.13 0.01 22.74
C ASP A 193 -4.03 0.74 21.39
N ARG A 194 -3.38 0.10 20.42
CA ARG A 194 -3.02 0.63 19.08
C ARG A 194 -4.18 1.35 18.36
N ASP A 195 -5.42 0.94 18.56
CA ASP A 195 -6.56 1.32 17.73
C ASP A 195 -7.60 2.18 18.47
N ARG A 196 -7.16 3.24 19.18
CA ARG A 196 -8.01 4.13 19.99
C ARG A 196 -9.25 4.68 19.27
N THR A 197 -9.14 5.04 17.99
CA THR A 197 -10.27 5.51 17.16
C THR A 197 -11.32 4.39 16.97
N TYR A 198 -10.89 3.15 16.71
CA TYR A 198 -11.77 1.99 16.62
C TYR A 198 -12.40 1.66 17.99
N GLY A 199 -11.61 1.69 19.06
CA GLY A 199 -12.09 1.52 20.43
C GLY A 199 -13.13 2.57 20.84
N SER A 200 -13.03 3.79 20.31
CA SER A 200 -14.01 4.87 20.51
C SER A 200 -15.30 4.63 19.73
N ALA A 201 -15.19 4.17 18.48
CA ALA A 201 -16.34 3.78 17.68
C ALA A 201 -17.10 2.55 18.26
N VAL A 202 -16.36 1.55 18.78
CA VAL A 202 -16.95 0.39 19.47
C VAL A 202 -17.63 0.79 20.77
N ALA A 203 -17.02 1.70 21.56
CA ALA A 203 -17.66 2.24 22.77
C ALA A 203 -18.98 2.94 22.44
N LEU A 204 -19.01 3.77 21.39
CA LEU A 204 -20.22 4.44 20.92
C LEU A 204 -21.31 3.46 20.45
N ARG A 205 -20.94 2.47 19.63
CA ARG A 205 -21.87 1.43 19.16
C ARG A 205 -22.48 0.65 20.33
N ASN A 206 -21.66 0.26 21.30
CA ASN A 206 -22.12 -0.44 22.50
C ASN A 206 -23.04 0.48 23.33
N TRP A 207 -22.69 1.76 23.51
CA TRP A 207 -23.54 2.73 24.20
C TRP A 207 -24.93 2.82 23.56
N PHE A 208 -25.03 2.92 22.23
CA PHE A 208 -26.33 2.95 21.54
C PHE A 208 -27.15 1.68 21.80
N ARG A 209 -26.53 0.49 21.69
CA ARG A 209 -27.19 -0.79 21.97
C ARG A 209 -27.69 -0.84 23.42
N ASP A 210 -26.84 -0.48 24.37
CA ASP A 210 -27.11 -0.60 25.80
C ASP A 210 -28.19 0.42 26.27
N HIS A 211 -28.41 1.48 25.50
CA HIS A 211 -29.51 2.45 25.67
C HIS A 211 -30.72 2.20 24.75
N ASN A 212 -30.79 1.04 24.07
CA ASN A 212 -31.83 0.67 23.11
C ASN A 212 -32.07 1.71 21.98
N MET A 213 -31.03 2.45 21.60
CA MET A 213 -31.10 3.49 20.57
C MET A 213 -30.79 2.88 19.20
N ALA A 214 -31.84 2.67 18.39
CA ALA A 214 -31.67 2.27 16.99
C ALA A 214 -31.10 3.43 16.16
N VAL A 215 -29.94 3.20 15.52
CA VAL A 215 -29.23 4.20 14.73
C VAL A 215 -28.97 3.66 13.33
N SER A 216 -29.47 4.34 12.30
CA SER A 216 -29.28 3.98 10.88
C SER A 216 -28.16 4.77 10.20
N SER A 217 -27.75 5.89 10.78
CA SER A 217 -26.75 6.80 10.22
C SER A 217 -26.14 7.70 11.29
N ILE A 218 -24.84 8.00 11.13
CA ILE A 218 -24.08 8.94 11.96
C ILE A 218 -23.14 9.76 11.06
N ASP A 219 -22.92 11.01 11.43
CA ASP A 219 -21.82 11.82 10.88
C ASP A 219 -20.74 12.00 11.93
N VAL A 220 -19.48 11.79 11.55
CA VAL A 220 -18.32 11.94 12.44
C VAL A 220 -17.52 13.18 12.05
N ILE A 221 -17.22 14.05 13.02
CA ILE A 221 -16.33 15.21 12.85
C ILE A 221 -14.95 14.87 13.43
N THR A 222 -13.92 15.14 12.63
CA THR A 222 -12.52 15.04 13.04
C THR A 222 -11.63 16.00 12.25
N GLU A 223 -10.33 16.02 12.55
CA GLU A 223 -9.39 16.91 11.87
C GLU A 223 -8.89 16.35 10.54
N ASP A 224 -9.12 17.14 9.50
CA ASP A 224 -8.39 17.12 8.22
C ASP A 224 -8.04 15.70 7.72
N LEU A 225 -6.74 15.40 7.64
CA LEU A 225 -6.16 14.17 7.09
C LEU A 225 -6.57 12.89 7.86
N HIS A 226 -7.00 13.01 9.11
CA HIS A 226 -7.44 11.88 9.94
C HIS A 226 -8.79 11.30 9.47
N ALA A 227 -9.61 12.12 8.79
CA ALA A 227 -10.98 11.82 8.40
C ALA A 227 -11.15 10.48 7.67
N ARG A 228 -10.32 10.18 6.66
CA ARG A 228 -10.45 8.91 5.93
C ARG A 228 -10.22 7.69 6.81
N ARG A 229 -9.28 7.76 7.76
CA ARG A 229 -8.98 6.66 8.69
C ARG A 229 -10.08 6.51 9.73
N THR A 230 -10.57 7.61 10.32
CA THR A 230 -11.72 7.59 11.22
C THR A 230 -12.93 6.98 10.56
N ARG A 231 -13.32 7.43 9.35
CA ARG A 231 -14.47 6.86 8.64
C ARG A 231 -14.33 5.34 8.44
N LEU A 232 -13.16 4.86 8.02
CA LEU A 232 -12.91 3.43 7.82
C LEU A 232 -13.05 2.63 9.13
N LEU A 233 -12.53 3.16 10.24
CA LEU A 233 -12.58 2.48 11.55
C LEU A 233 -13.98 2.51 12.16
N PHE A 234 -14.72 3.61 12.01
CA PHE A 234 -16.13 3.68 12.40
C PHE A 234 -16.99 2.72 11.55
N GLN A 235 -16.77 2.64 10.23
CA GLN A 235 -17.45 1.64 9.38
C GLN A 235 -17.14 0.19 9.80
N LYS A 236 -15.88 -0.11 10.16
CA LYS A 236 -15.51 -1.42 10.70
C LYS A 236 -16.19 -1.72 12.04
N ALA A 237 -16.36 -0.72 12.91
CA ALA A 237 -16.99 -0.90 14.21
C ALA A 237 -18.52 -1.07 14.09
N PHE A 238 -19.18 -0.19 13.34
CA PHE A 238 -20.63 -0.17 13.20
C PHE A 238 -21.19 -1.22 12.23
N GLY A 239 -20.37 -1.78 11.34
CA GLY A 239 -20.82 -2.75 10.36
C GLY A 239 -21.49 -2.10 9.15
N LYS A 240 -22.36 -2.86 8.47
CA LYS A 240 -23.03 -2.42 7.23
C LYS A 240 -24.38 -1.75 7.46
N ASP A 241 -24.97 -1.93 8.64
CA ASP A 241 -26.34 -1.53 8.94
C ASP A 241 -26.46 -0.03 9.30
N VAL A 242 -25.33 0.62 9.59
CA VAL A 242 -25.26 2.05 9.93
C VAL A 242 -24.40 2.79 8.91
N GLN A 243 -24.98 3.81 8.28
CA GLN A 243 -24.26 4.67 7.35
C GLN A 243 -23.35 5.65 8.12
N VAL A 244 -22.05 5.56 7.88
CA VAL A 244 -21.05 6.47 8.48
C VAL A 244 -20.64 7.52 7.46
N GLY A 245 -21.08 8.75 7.68
CA GLY A 245 -20.52 9.94 7.06
C GLY A 245 -19.36 10.52 7.86
N ILE A 246 -18.66 11.49 7.27
CA ILE A 246 -17.44 12.08 7.83
C ILE A 246 -17.31 13.54 7.39
N ILE A 247 -16.85 14.39 8.30
CA ILE A 247 -16.58 15.79 8.07
C ILE A 247 -15.16 16.09 8.55
N ALA A 248 -14.27 16.39 7.61
CA ALA A 248 -12.92 16.82 7.87
C ALA A 248 -12.90 18.34 8.12
N VAL A 249 -12.53 18.77 9.32
CA VAL A 249 -12.24 20.19 9.60
C VAL A 249 -10.82 20.49 9.13
N ALA A 250 -10.66 21.47 8.25
CA ALA A 250 -9.34 21.86 7.74
C ALA A 250 -8.42 22.36 8.86
N ASN A 251 -7.15 21.97 8.81
CA ASN A 251 -6.11 22.40 9.73
C ASN A 251 -5.87 23.92 9.59
N VAL A 252 -5.66 24.60 10.72
CA VAL A 252 -5.39 26.04 10.78
C VAL A 252 -3.90 26.39 10.65
N ASP A 253 -2.99 25.45 10.92
CA ASP A 253 -1.54 25.66 10.92
C ASP A 253 -0.93 25.73 9.51
N TYR A 254 -1.58 25.09 8.53
CA TYR A 254 -1.17 25.13 7.14
C TYR A 254 -2.36 25.01 6.17
N PRO A 255 -2.31 25.67 5.00
CA PRO A 255 -3.37 25.56 4.00
C PRO A 255 -3.27 24.25 3.19
N ALA A 256 -4.39 23.55 3.06
CA ALA A 256 -4.54 22.29 2.32
C ALA A 256 -4.01 22.30 0.86
N ASN A 257 -3.92 23.46 0.22
CA ASN A 257 -3.41 23.59 -1.15
C ASN A 257 -1.89 23.75 -1.27
N ARG A 258 -1.15 23.88 -0.14
CA ARG A 258 0.31 24.07 -0.09
C ARG A 258 0.96 23.29 1.05
N TRP A 259 0.31 22.25 1.56
CA TRP A 259 0.76 21.42 2.69
C TRP A 259 2.22 20.98 2.62
N TRP A 260 2.73 20.67 1.42
CA TRP A 260 4.11 20.22 1.19
C TRP A 260 5.17 21.30 1.42
N HIS A 261 4.79 22.58 1.56
CA HIS A 261 5.71 23.65 1.98
C HIS A 261 5.94 23.67 3.51
N TYR A 262 5.13 22.95 4.28
CA TYR A 262 5.16 22.97 5.74
C TYR A 262 5.67 21.62 6.26
N SER A 263 6.65 21.66 7.17
CA SER A 263 7.23 20.45 7.76
C SER A 263 6.19 19.64 8.56
N GLN A 264 5.19 20.31 9.14
CA GLN A 264 4.06 19.66 9.81
C GLN A 264 3.16 18.96 8.80
N GLY A 265 2.65 19.66 7.77
CA GLY A 265 1.80 19.06 6.73
C GLY A 265 2.45 17.88 6.00
N LEU A 266 3.77 17.92 5.76
CA LEU A 266 4.49 16.75 5.21
C LEU A 266 4.51 15.56 6.17
N LYS A 267 4.72 15.78 7.47
CA LYS A 267 4.67 14.71 8.49
C LYS A 267 3.27 14.12 8.60
N ASP A 268 2.24 14.96 8.69
CA ASP A 268 0.85 14.55 8.88
C ASP A 268 0.33 13.73 7.70
N VAL A 269 0.63 14.16 6.46
CA VAL A 269 0.26 13.39 5.25
C VAL A 269 0.94 12.03 5.23
N ILE A 270 2.24 11.94 5.58
CA ILE A 270 2.96 10.66 5.59
C ILE A 270 2.45 9.74 6.70
N SER A 271 2.24 10.27 7.91
CA SER A 271 1.79 9.48 9.07
C SER A 271 0.36 8.97 8.88
N GLU A 272 -0.57 9.82 8.44
CA GLU A 272 -1.96 9.41 8.22
C GLU A 272 -2.12 8.52 6.99
N PHE A 273 -1.33 8.70 5.93
CA PHE A 273 -1.33 7.77 4.80
C PHE A 273 -0.84 6.37 5.21
N ALA A 274 0.25 6.29 5.97
CA ALA A 274 0.77 5.02 6.48
C ALA A 274 -0.22 4.36 7.47
N ALA A 275 -0.79 5.13 8.39
CA ALA A 275 -1.79 4.66 9.35
C ALA A 275 -3.08 4.20 8.65
N TYR A 276 -3.53 4.89 7.60
CA TYR A 276 -4.67 4.47 6.78
C TYR A 276 -4.39 3.16 6.05
N LEU A 277 -3.21 2.99 5.44
CA LEU A 277 -2.84 1.72 4.79
C LEU A 277 -2.78 0.57 5.79
N TYR A 278 -2.23 0.78 6.99
CA TYR A 278 -2.28 -0.19 8.08
C TYR A 278 -3.73 -0.56 8.44
N ALA A 279 -4.58 0.44 8.70
CA ALA A 279 -5.99 0.25 9.03
C ALA A 279 -6.80 -0.45 7.90
N ARG A 280 -6.38 -0.29 6.64
CA ARG A 280 -7.06 -0.84 5.46
C ARG A 280 -6.61 -2.24 5.06
N LEU A 281 -5.36 -2.60 5.33
CA LEU A 281 -4.73 -3.84 4.84
C LEU A 281 -4.35 -4.84 5.92
N LEU A 282 -4.03 -4.36 7.14
CA LEU A 282 -3.47 -5.17 8.22
C LEU A 282 -4.34 -5.18 9.49
N PHE A 283 -5.21 -4.18 9.67
CA PHE A 283 -6.15 -4.15 10.79
C PHE A 283 -7.42 -4.97 10.49
N PHE A 284 -7.51 -6.15 11.10
CA PHE A 284 -8.68 -7.00 11.13
C PHE A 284 -9.26 -6.98 12.55
N PRO A 285 -10.44 -6.35 12.77
CA PRO A 285 -11.06 -6.39 14.08
C PRO A 285 -11.52 -7.81 14.39
N SER A 286 -11.05 -8.37 15.50
CA SER A 286 -11.66 -9.57 16.09
C SER A 286 -13.11 -9.26 16.46
N GLU A 287 -14.01 -10.23 16.30
CA GLU A 287 -15.35 -10.11 16.88
C GLU A 287 -15.23 -9.92 18.40
N PRO A 288 -16.07 -9.06 19.02
CA PRO A 288 -16.04 -8.90 20.47
C PRO A 288 -16.38 -10.23 21.13
N ALA A 289 -15.45 -10.78 21.93
CA ALA A 289 -15.75 -11.94 22.76
C ALA A 289 -17.00 -11.64 23.60
N HIS A 290 -18.03 -12.48 23.49
CA HIS A 290 -19.23 -12.34 24.29
C HIS A 290 -18.87 -12.39 25.78
N PRO A 291 -19.21 -11.37 26.60
CA PRO A 291 -19.06 -11.45 28.04
C PRO A 291 -20.12 -12.41 28.59
N GLY A 292 -19.80 -13.71 28.51
CA GLY A 292 -20.69 -14.82 28.83
C GLY A 292 -19.94 -16.16 28.92
N THR A 293 -18.82 -16.32 28.21
CA THR A 293 -17.92 -17.48 28.38
C THR A 293 -16.76 -17.13 29.32
N ALA A 294 -17.09 -16.86 30.59
CA ALA A 294 -16.10 -17.01 31.64
C ALA A 294 -15.73 -18.50 31.69
N ALA A 295 -14.45 -18.82 31.51
CA ALA A 295 -13.97 -20.18 31.74
C ALA A 295 -14.28 -20.57 33.20
N GLY A 296 -14.97 -21.69 33.39
CA GLY A 296 -15.24 -22.22 34.72
C GLY A 296 -13.93 -22.48 35.48
N PRO A 297 -13.93 -22.38 36.82
CA PRO A 297 -12.73 -22.60 37.60
C PRO A 297 -12.21 -24.02 37.36
N SER A 298 -10.95 -24.13 36.92
CA SER A 298 -10.22 -25.39 36.89
C SER A 298 -9.97 -25.85 38.32
N VAL A 299 -10.86 -26.70 38.83
CA VAL A 299 -10.63 -27.43 40.07
C VAL A 299 -9.48 -28.40 39.81
N HIS A 300 -8.38 -28.19 40.53
CA HIS A 300 -7.37 -29.20 40.75
C HIS A 300 -7.53 -29.70 42.18
N ASP A 301 -8.06 -30.92 42.28
CA ASP A 301 -7.77 -31.84 43.40
C ASP A 301 -6.34 -32.40 43.25
#